data_AF-A0A922VQC8-F1
#
_entry.id   AF-A0A922VQC8-F1
#
_cell.length_a   1.000
_cell.length_b   1.000
_cell.length_c   1.000
_cell.angle_alpha   90.00
_cell.angle_beta   90.00
_cell.angle_gamma   90.00
#
_symmetry.space_group_name_H-M   'P 1'
#
loop_
_entity.id
_entity.type
_entity.pdbx_description
1 polymer ?
#
loop_
_entity_poly.entity_id
_entity_poly.type
_entity_poly.pdbx_seq_one_letter_code
_entity_poly.pdbx_strand_id
1 'polypeptide(L)' 'MAKELGLDLTTVNPGFVVGAPIDEHYGRSLGLVERFLKGKDPMLPGIGFAKADVGDVAEIHLRAQQRSETAG' A
#
# COMPACT_ATOMS: atom_id res chain seq x y z
N MET A 1 -1.64 15.63 -17.25
CA MET A 1 -3.06 15.26 -17.08
C MET A 1 -3.72 15.90 -15.85
N ALA A 2 -3.41 15.54 -14.60
CA ALA A 2 -4.07 16.17 -13.43
C ALA A 2 -3.91 17.70 -13.37
N LYS A 3 -2.67 18.18 -13.58
CA LYS A 3 -2.36 19.61 -13.69
C LYS A 3 -3.02 20.30 -14.89
N GLU A 4 -3.25 19.58 -15.98
CA GLU A 4 -3.90 20.10 -17.20
C GLU A 4 -5.43 20.20 -17.03
N LEU A 5 -6.01 19.37 -16.15
CA LEU A 5 -7.44 19.33 -15.84
C LEU A 5 -7.81 20.20 -14.63
N GLY A 6 -6.84 20.89 -14.02
CA GLY A 6 -7.08 21.73 -12.84
C GLY A 6 -7.55 20.94 -11.60
N LEU A 7 -7.12 19.68 -11.47
CA LEU A 7 -7.49 18.83 -10.34
C LEU A 7 -6.49 18.97 -9.19
N ASP A 8 -7.01 19.14 -7.97
CA ASP A 8 -6.25 19.00 -6.73
C ASP A 8 -5.95 17.51 -6.50
N LEU A 9 -4.69 17.12 -6.74
CA LEU A 9 -4.23 15.75 -6.63
C LEU A 9 -3.18 15.62 -5.52
N THR A 10 -3.35 14.62 -4.66
CA THR A 10 -2.33 14.16 -3.71
C THR A 10 -2.07 12.69 -3.96
N THR A 11 -0.80 12.27 -3.93
CA THR A 11 -0.41 10.86 -4.10
C THR A 11 0.16 10.29 -2.80
N VAL A 12 -0.19 9.04 -2.50
CA VAL A 12 0.37 8.28 -1.37
C VAL A 12 1.11 7.08 -1.96
N ASN A 13 2.43 7.02 -1.73
CA ASN A 13 3.32 6.03 -2.35
C ASN A 13 3.91 5.08 -1.29
N PRO A 14 3.13 4.10 -0.78
CA PRO A 14 3.65 3.14 0.18
C PRO A 14 4.53 2.09 -0.50
N GLY A 15 5.34 1.40 0.30
CA GLY A 15 6.07 0.21 -0.13
C GLY A 15 5.21 -1.06 -0.06
N PHE A 16 5.69 -2.06 0.66
CA PHE A 16 5.02 -3.33 0.88
C PHE A 16 3.92 -3.21 1.92
N VAL A 17 2.68 -3.02 1.46
CA VAL A 17 1.50 -2.88 2.31
C VAL A 17 1.05 -4.24 2.84
N VAL A 18 0.94 -4.37 4.17
CA VAL A 18 0.49 -5.58 4.89
C VAL A 18 -0.55 -5.22 5.93
N GLY A 19 -1.30 -6.21 6.43
CA GLY A 19 -2.31 -6.01 7.47
C GLY A 19 -3.42 -7.04 7.39
N ALA A 20 -4.45 -6.88 8.23
CA ALA A 20 -5.64 -7.73 8.16
C ALA A 20 -6.39 -7.48 6.84
N PRO A 21 -6.68 -8.52 6.04
CA PRO A 21 -7.50 -8.36 4.85
C PRO A 21 -8.96 -8.05 5.23
N ILE A 22 -9.62 -7.23 4.42
CA ILE A 22 -11.03 -6.87 4.61
C ILE A 22 -11.96 -7.98 4.07
N ASP A 23 -11.50 -8.70 3.04
CA ASP A 23 -12.21 -9.82 2.42
C ASP A 23 -11.24 -10.89 1.87
N GLU A 24 -11.79 -11.87 1.14
CA GLU A 24 -10.99 -12.94 0.52
C GLU A 24 -10.16 -12.47 -0.71
N HIS A 25 -10.39 -11.25 -1.21
CA HIS A 25 -9.71 -10.67 -2.36
C HIS A 25 -8.57 -9.76 -1.92
N TYR A 26 -7.52 -10.36 -1.36
CA TYR A 26 -6.36 -9.60 -0.90
C TYR A 26 -5.28 -9.41 -1.99
N GLY A 27 -4.55 -8.30 -1.86
CA GLY A 27 -3.51 -7.91 -2.81
C GLY A 27 -2.27 -8.81 -2.83
N ARG A 28 -1.39 -8.57 -3.81
CA ARG A 28 -0.15 -9.34 -4.04
C ARG A 28 0.78 -9.42 -2.83
N SER A 29 0.79 -8.41 -1.96
CA SER A 29 1.62 -8.39 -0.75
C SER A 29 1.22 -9.49 0.24
N LEU A 30 -0.08 -9.63 0.52
CA LEU A 30 -0.57 -10.73 1.36
C LEU A 30 -0.42 -12.09 0.67
N GLY A 31 -0.54 -12.14 -0.67
CA GLY A 31 -0.20 -13.34 -1.44
C GLY A 31 1.26 -13.77 -1.31
N LEU A 32 2.21 -12.82 -1.15
CA LEU A 32 3.61 -13.14 -0.88
C LEU A 32 3.78 -13.72 0.54
N VAL A 33 3.09 -13.15 1.54
CA VAL A 33 3.07 -13.69 2.91
C VAL A 33 2.50 -15.11 2.91
N GLU A 34 1.37 -15.34 2.24
CA GLU A 34 0.76 -16.66 2.10
C GLU A 34 1.73 -17.67 1.47
N ARG A 35 2.46 -17.27 0.42
CA ARG A 35 3.42 -18.12 -0.28
C ARG A 35 4.58 -18.55 0.62
N PHE A 36 5.08 -17.64 1.45
CA PHE A 36 6.10 -17.94 2.46
C PHE A 36 5.57 -18.92 3.51
N LEU A 37 4.36 -18.69 4.04
CA LEU A 37 3.75 -19.60 5.03
C LEU A 37 3.47 -20.99 4.46
N LYS A 38 3.14 -21.09 3.16
CA LYS A 38 2.93 -22.36 2.45
C LYS A 38 4.23 -23.02 1.98
N GLY A 39 5.40 -22.42 2.21
CA GLY A 39 6.69 -22.96 1.77
C GLY A 39 6.80 -23.14 0.25
N LYS A 40 6.05 -22.36 -0.53
CA LYS A 40 6.00 -22.48 -1.99
C LYS A 40 7.24 -21.92 -2.69
N ASP A 41 7.98 -21.04 -2.01
CA ASP A 41 9.22 -20.48 -2.54
C ASP A 41 10.40 -21.41 -2.21
N PRO A 42 11.15 -21.90 -3.23
CA PRO A 42 12.23 -22.88 -3.03
C PRO A 42 13.44 -22.31 -2.28
N MET A 43 13.55 -20.98 -2.20
CA MET A 43 14.60 -20.26 -1.50
C MET A 43 14.05 -18.90 -1.04
N LEU A 44 14.49 -18.43 0.14
CA LEU A 44 14.26 -17.07 0.60
C LEU A 44 15.49 -16.20 0.29
N PRO A 45 15.45 -15.34 -0.74
CA PRO A 45 16.55 -14.44 -1.03
C PRO A 45 16.70 -13.39 0.09
N GLY A 46 17.93 -12.96 0.37
CA GLY A 46 18.22 -11.92 1.36
C GLY A 46 17.81 -10.51 0.91
N ILE A 47 16.52 -10.29 0.70
CA ILE A 47 15.93 -9.01 0.28
C ILE A 47 15.05 -8.41 1.39
N GLY A 48 15.12 -7.10 1.54
CA GLY A 48 14.27 -6.35 2.45
C GLY A 48 13.19 -5.56 1.71
N PHE A 49 12.02 -5.44 2.33
CA PHE A 49 10.95 -4.58 1.85
C PHE A 49 10.67 -3.47 2.86
N ALA A 50 10.45 -2.24 2.38
CA ALA A 50 9.88 -1.17 3.20
C ALA A 50 8.40 -1.50 3.45
N LYS A 51 8.04 -1.82 4.70
CA LYS A 51 6.68 -2.29 5.05
C LYS A 51 5.82 -1.14 5.55
N ALA A 52 4.54 -1.15 5.21
CA ALA A 52 3.54 -0.23 5.73
C ALA A 52 2.28 -1.00 6.15
N ASP A 53 1.63 -0.61 7.24
CA ASP A 53 0.34 -1.17 7.62
C ASP A 53 -0.79 -0.59 6.76
N VAL A 54 -1.77 -1.41 6.39
CA VAL A 54 -2.91 -0.98 5.56
C VAL A 54 -3.78 0.07 6.27
N GLY A 55 -3.89 0.00 7.59
CA GLY A 55 -4.59 0.99 8.41
C GLY A 55 -3.90 2.35 8.36
N ASP A 56 -2.58 2.38 8.48
CA ASP A 56 -1.79 3.62 8.36
C ASP A 56 -1.93 4.24 6.97
N VAL A 57 -1.89 3.42 5.92
CA VAL A 57 -2.09 3.90 4.54
C VAL A 57 -3.48 4.49 4.37
N ALA A 58 -4.53 3.83 4.87
CA ALA A 58 -5.90 4.34 4.82
C ALA A 58 -6.04 5.66 5.59
N GLU A 59 -5.42 5.77 6.76
CA GLU A 59 -5.42 7.00 7.56
C GLU A 59 -4.72 8.15 6.83
N ILE A 60 -3.59 7.89 6.16
CA ILE A 60 -2.89 8.91 5.36
C ILE A 60 -3.80 9.41 4.22
N HIS A 61 -4.49 8.52 3.52
CA HIS A 61 -5.44 8.91 2.47
C HIS A 61 -6.58 9.79 3.02
N LEU A 62 -7.13 9.42 4.18
CA LEU A 62 -8.18 10.20 4.83
C LEU A 62 -7.69 11.60 5.22
N ARG A 63 -6.50 11.70 5.81
CA ARG A 63 -5.90 12.99 6.19
C ARG A 63 -5.56 13.86 4.98
N ALA A 64 -5.06 13.26 3.90
CA ALA A 64 -4.78 13.96 2.65
C ALA A 64 -6.06 14.56 2.04
N GLN A 65 -7.18 13.84 2.11
CA GLN A 65 -8.46 14.35 1.63
C GLN A 65 -8.99 15.52 2.48
N GLN A 66 -8.68 15.56 3.77
CA GLN A 66 -9.14 16.59 4.71
C GLN A 66 -8.27 17.86 4.71
N ARG A 67 -7.04 17.79 4.19
CA ARG A 67 -6.06 18.88 4.23
C ARG A 67 -5.81 19.42 2.84
N SER A 68 -6.39 20.58 2.54
CA SER A 68 -6.19 21.22 1.23
C SER A 68 -4.72 21.53 0.94
N GLU A 69 -3.88 21.71 1.97
CA GLU A 69 -2.46 21.99 1.78
C GLU A 69 -1.65 20.81 1.19
N THR A 70 -2.22 19.61 1.12
CA THR A 70 -1.53 18.45 0.54
C THR A 70 -1.73 18.32 -0.97
N ALA A 71 -2.58 19.14 -1.58
CA ALA A 71 -2.79 19.15 -3.03
C ALA A 71 -1.56 19.74 -3.75
N GLY A 72 -0.95 18.98 -4.65
CA GLY A 72 0.27 19.39 -5.37
C GLY A 72 0.99 18.28 -6.11
#